data_AF-A0A0A2TJZ1-F1
#
_entry.id   AF-A0A0A2TJZ1-F1
#
_cell.length_a   1.000
_cell.length_b   1.000
_cell.length_c   1.000
_cell.angle_alpha   90.00
_cell.angle_beta   90.00
_cell.angle_gamma   90.00
#
_symmetry.space_group_name_H-M   'P 1'
#
loop_
_entity.id
_entity.type
_entity.pdbx_description
1 polymer ?
#
loop_
_entity_poly.entity_id
_entity_poly.type
_entity_poly.pdbx_seq_one_letter_code
_entity_poly.pdbx_strand_id
1 'polypeptide(L)'
;MSKIGRNDPCPCGSGAKYKNCCLNNNISSNRLEKWKTNALQILTDSTNNESINLIFFKTLEFIERRNWVGASRAVSAVLYVLFSEAGLSPSLWVGEVESERGFFDHSWIELNGSIFDAAIYKNLGNGMAFSPVINGYDIDTLEIPKWNYGIRSGIGMDSSVEIIVNTPFNNYMSGFQEHKNGLWGIVDDIGKECALNIDVKRLTEKYSNTRWSVR
;
A
#
# COMPACT_ATOMS: atom_id res chain seq x y z
N MET A 1 -15.60 36.97 11.02
CA MET A 1 -16.02 35.80 10.23
C MET A 1 -16.18 34.62 11.18
N SER A 2 -17.36 34.00 11.25
CA SER A 2 -17.60 32.80 12.04
C SER A 2 -16.74 31.65 11.52
N LYS A 3 -16.10 30.88 12.41
CA LYS A 3 -15.43 29.64 12.02
C LYS A 3 -16.50 28.67 11.50
N ILE A 4 -16.29 28.13 10.31
CA ILE A 4 -17.16 27.10 9.74
C ILE A 4 -17.19 25.86 10.66
N GLY A 5 -18.39 25.37 10.96
CA GLY A 5 -18.61 24.17 11.75
C GLY A 5 -18.32 22.90 10.95
N ARG A 6 -17.82 21.85 11.62
CA ARG A 6 -17.47 20.57 10.99
C ARG A 6 -18.62 19.92 10.19
N ASN A 7 -19.86 20.13 10.61
CA ASN A 7 -21.03 19.54 9.96
C ASN A 7 -21.70 20.48 8.93
N ASP A 8 -21.21 21.71 8.77
CA ASP A 8 -21.79 22.68 7.84
C ASP A 8 -21.50 22.28 6.38
N PRO A 9 -22.31 22.73 5.40
CA PRO A 9 -21.99 22.58 3.98
C PRO A 9 -20.62 23.15 3.65
N CYS A 10 -19.84 22.41 2.86
CA CYS A 10 -18.48 22.81 2.51
C CYS A 10 -18.49 24.03 1.58
N PRO A 11 -17.67 25.07 1.84
CA PRO A 11 -17.71 26.33 1.09
C PRO A 11 -17.08 26.22 -0.29
N CYS A 12 -16.45 25.08 -0.63
CA CYS A 12 -15.91 24.83 -1.96
C CYS A 12 -16.98 24.51 -3.01
N GLY A 13 -18.27 24.46 -2.63
CA GLY A 13 -19.37 24.18 -3.54
C GLY A 13 -19.60 22.69 -3.82
N SER A 14 -18.95 21.78 -3.10
CA SER A 14 -19.11 20.32 -3.31
C SER A 14 -20.44 19.74 -2.83
N GLY A 15 -21.19 20.48 -2.00
CA GLY A 15 -22.42 19.99 -1.36
C GLY A 15 -22.21 19.00 -0.20
N ALA A 16 -20.98 18.54 0.05
CA ALA A 16 -20.64 17.67 1.18
C ALA A 16 -20.51 18.46 2.51
N LYS A 17 -20.59 17.78 3.65
CA LYS A 17 -20.23 18.37 4.96
C LYS A 17 -18.76 18.76 4.97
N TYR A 18 -18.40 19.90 5.58
CA TYR A 18 -17.03 20.41 5.63
C TYR A 18 -16.02 19.36 6.13
N LYS A 19 -16.39 18.59 7.18
CA LYS A 19 -15.59 17.47 7.69
C LYS A 19 -15.35 16.36 6.68
N ASN A 20 -16.29 16.09 5.78
CA ASN A 20 -16.19 15.05 4.76
C ASN A 20 -15.64 15.59 3.42
N CYS A 21 -15.16 16.84 3.42
CA CYS A 21 -14.65 17.50 2.23
C CYS A 21 -13.34 18.23 2.58
N CYS A 22 -13.29 19.56 2.44
CA CYS A 22 -12.05 20.32 2.59
C CYS A 22 -11.30 20.09 3.91
N LEU A 23 -12.00 19.82 5.03
CA LEU A 23 -11.30 19.56 6.30
C LEU A 23 -10.49 18.24 6.24
N ASN A 24 -11.12 17.13 5.82
CA ASN A 24 -10.42 15.85 5.70
C ASN A 24 -9.38 15.88 4.59
N ASN A 25 -9.65 16.55 3.46
CA ASN A 25 -8.69 16.71 2.37
C ASN A 25 -7.43 17.47 2.83
N ASN A 26 -7.58 18.50 3.66
CA ASN A 26 -6.45 19.22 4.23
C ASN A 26 -5.67 18.38 5.26
N ILE A 27 -6.36 17.54 6.03
CA ILE A 27 -5.70 16.63 6.99
C ILE A 27 -4.92 15.54 6.25
N SER A 28 -5.50 14.94 5.21
CA SER A 28 -4.82 13.92 4.40
C SER A 28 -3.65 14.51 3.62
N SER A 29 -3.80 15.72 3.05
CA SER A 29 -2.70 16.41 2.36
C SER A 29 -1.54 16.70 3.32
N ASN A 30 -1.80 17.25 4.50
CA ASN A 30 -0.75 17.56 5.47
C ASN A 30 -0.02 16.29 5.96
N ARG A 31 -0.75 15.19 6.11
CA ARG A 31 -0.18 13.89 6.48
C ARG A 31 0.72 13.33 5.38
N LEU A 32 0.24 13.33 4.13
CA LEU A 32 1.00 12.82 3.00
C LEU A 32 2.31 13.60 2.79
N GLU A 33 2.28 14.92 2.95
CA GLU A 33 3.49 15.76 2.85
C GLU A 33 4.47 15.51 3.99
N LYS A 34 3.98 15.29 5.23
CA LYS A 34 4.83 14.83 6.34
C LYS A 34 5.49 13.50 6.00
N TRP A 35 4.73 12.54 5.50
CA TRP A 35 5.25 11.23 5.12
C TRP A 35 6.28 11.31 4.00
N LYS A 36 6.06 12.14 2.97
CA LYS A 36 7.04 12.40 1.89
C LYS A 36 8.36 12.89 2.46
N THR A 37 8.31 13.87 3.36
CA THR A 37 9.50 14.41 4.03
C THR A 37 10.24 13.34 4.82
N ASN A 38 9.51 12.53 5.58
CA ASN A 38 10.08 11.47 6.40
C ASN A 38 10.70 10.34 5.56
N ALA A 39 10.03 9.93 4.48
CA ALA A 39 10.56 8.93 3.57
C ALA A 39 11.89 9.34 2.93
N LEU A 40 12.05 10.61 2.56
CA LEU A 40 13.32 11.13 2.05
C LEU A 40 14.45 11.02 3.09
N GLN A 41 14.15 11.14 4.39
CA GLN A 41 15.13 10.93 5.46
C GLN A 41 15.46 9.45 5.66
N ILE A 42 14.45 8.57 5.55
CA ILE A 42 14.62 7.11 5.67
C ILE A 42 15.40 6.54 4.47
N LEU A 43 15.20 7.09 3.28
CA LEU A 43 15.80 6.65 2.02
C LEU A 43 17.05 7.47 1.65
N THR A 44 17.94 7.68 2.60
CA THR A 44 19.09 8.58 2.43
C THR A 44 20.25 8.00 1.61
N ASP A 45 20.46 6.67 1.57
CA ASP A 45 21.69 6.08 1.01
C ASP A 45 21.48 4.86 0.07
N SER A 46 20.94 5.06 -1.15
CA SER A 46 20.96 4.01 -2.18
C SER A 46 20.71 4.53 -3.60
N THR A 47 21.23 3.81 -4.60
CA THR A 47 21.09 4.13 -6.03
C THR A 47 19.65 4.04 -6.55
N ASN A 48 18.74 3.38 -5.83
CA ASN A 48 17.37 3.15 -6.28
C ASN A 48 16.30 3.88 -5.44
N ASN A 49 16.73 4.70 -4.47
CA ASN A 49 15.83 5.34 -3.51
C ASN A 49 14.83 6.30 -4.16
N GLU A 50 15.22 6.98 -5.24
CA GLU A 50 14.30 7.86 -5.98
C GLU A 50 13.13 7.08 -6.60
N SER A 51 13.40 5.97 -7.29
CA SER A 51 12.38 5.12 -7.88
C SER A 51 11.49 4.46 -6.82
N ILE A 52 12.09 3.98 -5.73
CA ILE A 52 11.35 3.42 -4.59
C ILE A 52 10.39 4.46 -4.02
N ASN A 53 10.91 5.66 -3.72
CA ASN A 53 10.11 6.76 -3.17
C ASN A 53 8.97 7.12 -4.11
N LEU A 54 9.26 7.32 -5.40
CA LEU A 54 8.26 7.69 -6.40
C LEU A 54 7.14 6.64 -6.49
N ILE A 55 7.48 5.36 -6.66
CA ILE A 55 6.51 4.27 -6.77
C ILE A 55 5.68 4.14 -5.49
N PHE A 56 6.33 4.20 -4.33
CA PHE A 56 5.65 4.07 -3.04
C PHE A 56 4.64 5.20 -2.83
N PHE A 57 5.01 6.46 -3.13
CA PHE A 57 4.10 7.59 -2.99
C PHE A 57 3.01 7.65 -4.04
N LYS A 58 3.28 7.26 -5.29
CA LYS A 58 2.22 7.12 -6.29
C LYS A 58 1.21 6.06 -5.90
N THR A 59 1.66 5.00 -5.25
CA THR A 59 0.78 3.99 -4.67
C THR A 59 -0.03 4.54 -3.48
N LEU A 60 0.58 5.29 -2.55
CA LEU A 60 -0.15 5.94 -1.46
C LEU A 60 -1.19 6.95 -1.96
N GLU A 61 -0.83 7.79 -2.93
CA GLU A 61 -1.73 8.74 -3.58
C GLU A 61 -2.93 8.03 -4.21
N PHE A 62 -2.70 6.86 -4.83
CA PHE A 62 -3.75 6.01 -5.39
C PHE A 62 -4.69 5.44 -4.30
N ILE A 63 -4.13 4.90 -3.22
CA ILE A 63 -4.90 4.37 -2.07
C ILE A 63 -5.77 5.47 -1.46
N GLU A 64 -5.22 6.66 -1.23
CA GLU A 64 -5.93 7.81 -0.68
C GLU A 64 -7.07 8.27 -1.61
N ARG A 65 -6.79 8.43 -2.91
CA ARG A 65 -7.81 8.83 -3.89
C ARG A 65 -9.00 7.88 -3.95
N ARG A 66 -8.76 6.58 -3.82
CA ARG A 66 -9.81 5.56 -3.82
C ARG A 66 -10.43 5.32 -2.44
N ASN A 67 -9.83 5.84 -1.37
CA ASN A 67 -10.08 5.43 0.01
C ASN A 67 -10.09 3.89 0.15
N TRP A 68 -9.04 3.25 -0.38
CA TRP A 68 -9.02 1.80 -0.55
C TRP A 68 -8.67 1.06 0.75
N VAL A 69 -9.70 0.67 1.50
CA VAL A 69 -9.58 -0.04 2.77
C VAL A 69 -9.49 -1.55 2.55
N GLY A 70 -8.66 -2.25 3.33
CA GLY A 70 -8.55 -3.71 3.29
C GLY A 70 -7.83 -4.26 2.07
N ALA A 71 -7.01 -3.44 1.41
CA ALA A 71 -6.43 -3.74 0.10
C ALA A 71 -4.98 -4.26 0.16
N SER A 72 -4.50 -4.73 1.32
CA SER A 72 -3.07 -5.06 1.51
C SER A 72 -2.52 -6.05 0.50
N ARG A 73 -3.28 -7.10 0.18
CA ARG A 73 -2.93 -8.07 -0.86
C ARG A 73 -2.83 -7.41 -2.25
N ALA A 74 -3.85 -6.64 -2.64
CA ALA A 74 -3.89 -6.00 -3.96
C ALA A 74 -2.77 -4.98 -4.13
N VAL A 75 -2.56 -4.13 -3.12
CA VAL A 75 -1.50 -3.12 -3.08
C VAL A 75 -0.13 -3.77 -3.11
N SER A 76 0.10 -4.83 -2.32
CA SER A 76 1.39 -5.53 -2.31
C SER A 76 1.68 -6.20 -3.65
N ALA A 77 0.69 -6.83 -4.29
CA ALA A 77 0.88 -7.42 -5.62
C ALA A 77 1.20 -6.37 -6.70
N VAL A 78 0.57 -5.19 -6.64
CA VAL A 78 0.89 -4.04 -7.51
C VAL A 78 2.31 -3.54 -7.25
N LEU A 79 2.69 -3.32 -5.99
CA LEU A 79 4.04 -2.87 -5.62
C LEU A 79 5.12 -3.88 -6.03
N TYR A 80 4.86 -5.19 -5.88
CA TYR A 80 5.77 -6.24 -6.32
C TYR A 80 6.13 -6.09 -7.81
N VAL A 81 5.12 -5.89 -8.66
CA VAL A 81 5.34 -5.70 -10.10
C VAL A 81 6.04 -4.38 -10.38
N LEU A 82 5.60 -3.27 -9.79
CA LEU A 82 6.18 -1.95 -10.03
C LEU A 82 7.65 -1.88 -9.61
N PHE A 83 8.00 -2.37 -8.43
CA PHE A 83 9.38 -2.44 -7.98
C PHE A 83 10.22 -3.37 -8.87
N SER A 84 9.69 -4.52 -9.27
CA SER A 84 10.38 -5.44 -10.19
C SER A 84 10.63 -4.79 -11.56
N GLU A 85 9.68 -4.01 -12.09
CA GLU A 85 9.87 -3.26 -13.34
C GLU A 85 10.79 -2.04 -13.20
N ALA A 86 10.99 -1.55 -11.96
CA ALA A 86 12.02 -0.56 -11.64
C ALA A 86 13.43 -1.16 -11.50
N GLY A 87 13.60 -2.45 -11.78
CA GLY A 87 14.90 -3.14 -11.68
C GLY A 87 15.26 -3.60 -10.27
N LEU A 88 14.29 -3.62 -9.34
CA LEU A 88 14.48 -4.12 -7.98
C LEU A 88 14.17 -5.62 -7.91
N SER A 89 14.53 -6.24 -6.79
CA SER A 89 14.24 -7.66 -6.51
C SER A 89 13.38 -7.81 -5.25
N PRO A 90 12.11 -7.39 -5.29
CA PRO A 90 11.21 -7.50 -4.16
C PRO A 90 10.78 -8.96 -3.91
N SER A 91 10.41 -9.27 -2.67
CA SER A 91 9.67 -10.47 -2.30
C SER A 91 8.25 -10.09 -1.90
N LEU A 92 7.27 -10.83 -2.42
CA LEU A 92 5.85 -10.64 -2.10
C LEU A 92 5.43 -11.60 -0.97
N TRP A 93 5.03 -11.04 0.17
CA TRP A 93 4.69 -11.81 1.37
C TRP A 93 3.21 -11.73 1.72
N VAL A 94 2.70 -12.82 2.28
CA VAL A 94 1.45 -12.90 3.04
C VAL A 94 1.74 -13.62 4.35
N GLY A 95 1.17 -13.16 5.45
CA GLY A 95 1.41 -13.74 6.76
C GLY A 95 0.69 -13.00 7.88
N GLU A 96 0.97 -13.35 9.12
CA GLU A 96 0.37 -12.67 10.28
C GLU A 96 1.23 -11.49 10.74
N VAL A 97 0.55 -10.41 11.14
CA VAL A 97 1.15 -9.26 11.82
C VAL A 97 0.65 -9.22 13.26
N GLU A 98 1.58 -9.17 14.20
CA GLU A 98 1.31 -8.96 15.62
C GLU A 98 1.30 -7.46 15.94
N SER A 99 0.27 -7.01 16.65
CA SER A 99 0.14 -5.65 17.15
C SER A 99 -0.26 -5.65 18.62
N GLU A 100 -0.26 -4.47 19.27
CA GLU A 100 -0.74 -4.32 20.66
C GLU A 100 -2.19 -4.80 20.87
N ARG A 101 -3.00 -4.93 19.81
CA ARG A 101 -4.39 -5.42 19.88
C ARG A 101 -4.57 -6.86 19.42
N GLY A 102 -3.48 -7.58 19.13
CA GLY A 102 -3.50 -8.96 18.68
C GLY A 102 -3.00 -9.13 17.24
N PHE A 103 -3.38 -10.25 16.64
CA PHE A 103 -2.86 -10.73 15.36
C PHE A 103 -3.87 -10.49 14.22
N PHE A 104 -3.36 -10.23 13.01
CA PHE A 104 -4.18 -10.18 11.80
C PHE A 104 -3.39 -10.60 10.57
N ASP A 105 -4.08 -11.19 9.60
CA ASP A 105 -3.47 -11.53 8.31
C ASP A 105 -3.22 -10.28 7.47
N HIS A 106 -2.06 -10.22 6.85
CA HIS A 106 -1.64 -9.07 6.07
C HIS A 106 -0.67 -9.45 4.95
N SER A 107 -0.40 -8.49 4.06
CA SER A 107 0.56 -8.65 2.97
C SER A 107 1.44 -7.42 2.87
N TRP A 108 2.72 -7.64 2.55
CA TRP A 108 3.74 -6.61 2.44
C TRP A 108 4.80 -7.01 1.40
N ILE A 109 5.70 -6.07 1.12
CA ILE A 109 6.90 -6.31 0.32
C ILE A 109 8.12 -6.34 1.23
N GLU A 110 9.04 -7.26 0.95
CA GLU A 110 10.41 -7.17 1.44
C GLU A 110 11.36 -6.83 0.30
N LEU A 111 12.24 -5.86 0.53
CA LEU A 111 13.27 -5.46 -0.41
C LEU A 111 14.57 -5.26 0.37
N ASN A 112 15.63 -5.97 -0.03
CA ASN A 112 16.94 -5.96 0.65
C ASN A 112 16.86 -6.27 2.16
N GLY A 113 15.91 -7.12 2.57
CA GLY A 113 15.69 -7.47 3.98
C GLY A 113 14.84 -6.47 4.77
N SER A 114 14.45 -5.34 4.16
CA SER A 114 13.60 -4.33 4.79
C SER A 114 12.14 -4.42 4.34
N ILE A 115 11.22 -4.03 5.22
CA ILE A 115 9.77 -4.06 4.96
C ILE A 115 9.31 -2.78 4.25
N PHE A 116 8.45 -2.96 3.26
CA PHE A 116 7.72 -1.92 2.57
C PHE A 116 6.23 -2.26 2.56
N ASP A 117 5.41 -1.40 3.16
CA ASP A 117 3.99 -1.62 3.35
C ASP A 117 3.21 -0.30 3.24
N ALA A 118 2.67 -0.07 2.04
CA ALA A 118 1.86 1.11 1.78
C ALA A 118 0.41 0.98 2.29
N ALA A 119 -0.06 -0.21 2.70
CA ALA A 119 -1.49 -0.46 2.89
C ALA A 119 -1.92 -0.66 4.35
N ILE A 120 -1.00 -0.96 5.26
CA ILE A 120 -1.34 -1.27 6.67
C ILE A 120 -2.15 -0.18 7.38
N TYR A 121 -1.91 1.09 7.02
CA TYR A 121 -2.62 2.24 7.59
C TYR A 121 -4.12 2.31 7.20
N LYS A 122 -4.56 1.52 6.22
CA LYS A 122 -5.94 1.38 5.75
C LYS A 122 -6.44 -0.06 5.96
N ASN A 123 -6.13 -0.66 7.11
CA ASN A 123 -6.64 -1.99 7.44
C ASN A 123 -8.15 -2.00 7.73
N LEU A 124 -8.75 -3.18 7.61
CA LEU A 124 -10.14 -3.40 8.00
C LEU A 124 -10.21 -3.50 9.53
N GLY A 125 -10.71 -2.45 10.17
CA GLY A 125 -11.41 -2.61 11.44
C GLY A 125 -10.59 -2.80 12.71
N ASN A 126 -9.52 -2.04 12.97
CA ASN A 126 -8.78 -2.23 14.24
C ASN A 126 -8.75 -1.02 15.17
N GLY A 127 -9.21 0.17 14.77
CA GLY A 127 -9.17 1.38 15.60
C GLY A 127 -7.75 1.77 16.11
N MET A 128 -6.70 1.11 15.61
CA MET A 128 -5.29 1.48 15.75
C MET A 128 -4.91 2.33 14.56
N ALA A 129 -4.14 3.39 14.82
CA ALA A 129 -3.50 4.15 13.76
C ALA A 129 -2.18 3.45 13.41
N PHE A 130 -2.21 2.63 12.36
CA PHE A 130 -0.98 2.26 11.68
C PHE A 130 -0.58 3.39 10.74
N SER A 131 0.70 3.46 10.42
CA SER A 131 1.27 4.30 9.38
C SER A 131 1.93 3.40 8.34
N PRO A 132 2.09 3.84 7.08
CA PRO A 132 2.86 3.09 6.11
C PRO A 132 4.27 2.77 6.64
N VAL A 133 4.81 1.62 6.26
CA VAL A 133 6.18 1.23 6.57
C VAL A 133 7.01 1.38 5.31
N ILE A 134 8.15 2.07 5.41
CA ILE A 134 9.08 2.22 4.31
C ILE A 134 10.49 1.91 4.81
N ASN A 135 11.20 1.02 4.11
CA ASN A 135 12.52 0.55 4.50
C ASN A 135 12.62 0.08 5.98
N GLY A 136 11.55 -0.55 6.50
CA GLY A 136 11.48 -1.05 7.87
C GLY A 136 11.14 -0.02 8.95
N TYR A 137 10.93 1.25 8.59
CA TYR A 137 10.56 2.32 9.53
C TYR A 137 9.09 2.71 9.39
N ASP A 138 8.45 3.03 10.52
CA ASP A 138 7.17 3.73 10.54
C ASP A 138 7.39 5.14 9.97
N ILE A 139 6.75 5.41 8.84
CA ILE A 139 6.93 6.65 8.09
C ILE A 139 6.45 7.89 8.86
N ASP A 140 5.58 7.74 9.85
CA ASP A 140 5.04 8.86 10.63
C ASP A 140 5.96 9.24 11.80
N THR A 141 6.64 8.27 12.41
CA THR A 141 7.47 8.45 13.61
C THR A 141 8.97 8.45 13.34
N LEU A 142 9.43 7.93 12.20
CA LEU A 142 10.85 7.65 11.90
C LEU A 142 11.48 6.57 12.80
N GLU A 143 10.66 5.82 13.54
CA GLU A 143 11.09 4.76 14.45
C GLU A 143 10.75 3.38 13.89
N ILE A 144 11.28 2.33 14.52
CA ILE A 144 10.86 0.96 14.22
C ILE A 144 9.37 0.80 14.61
N PRO A 145 8.53 0.22 13.74
CA PRO A 145 7.12 0.00 14.05
C PRO A 145 6.94 -0.83 15.33
N LYS A 146 5.87 -0.54 16.08
CA LYS A 146 5.50 -1.31 17.30
C LYS A 146 4.77 -2.62 16.99
N TRP A 147 4.70 -3.00 15.72
CA TRP A 147 4.08 -4.22 15.25
C TRP A 147 5.11 -5.08 14.51
N ASN A 148 4.92 -6.39 14.57
CA ASN A 148 5.88 -7.35 14.04
C ASN A 148 5.25 -8.14 12.90
N TYR A 149 5.97 -8.24 11.78
CA TYR A 149 5.52 -8.96 10.59
C TYR A 149 6.03 -10.41 10.58
N GLY A 150 5.24 -11.32 10.02
CA GLY A 150 5.64 -12.72 9.82
C GLY A 150 5.79 -13.50 11.12
N ILE A 151 4.98 -13.16 12.12
CA ILE A 151 4.91 -13.88 13.40
C ILE A 151 3.98 -15.07 13.24
N ARG A 152 4.21 -16.15 14.00
CA ARG A 152 3.29 -17.29 14.06
C ARG A 152 2.51 -17.24 15.35
N SER A 153 1.24 -16.85 15.28
CA SER A 153 0.37 -16.77 16.46
C SER A 153 0.00 -18.17 17.00
N GLY A 154 0.07 -19.19 16.14
CA GLY A 154 -0.43 -20.54 16.42
C GLY A 154 -1.95 -20.69 16.28
N ILE A 155 -2.66 -19.59 16.00
CA ILE A 155 -4.11 -19.58 15.75
C ILE A 155 -4.42 -20.08 14.33
N GLY A 156 -3.45 -19.94 13.42
CA GLY A 156 -3.58 -20.26 12.00
C GLY A 156 -4.11 -19.07 11.20
N MET A 157 -3.65 -18.94 9.96
CA MET A 157 -4.11 -17.90 9.05
C MET A 157 -5.54 -18.20 8.58
N ASP A 158 -6.30 -17.17 8.22
CA ASP A 158 -7.62 -17.34 7.62
C ASP A 158 -7.51 -18.16 6.33
N SER A 159 -8.56 -18.94 6.05
CA SER A 159 -8.83 -19.61 4.77
C SER A 159 -8.58 -18.73 3.54
N SER A 160 -8.76 -17.40 3.66
CA SER A 160 -8.45 -16.45 2.59
C SER A 160 -6.96 -16.41 2.21
N VAL A 161 -6.05 -16.76 3.12
CA VAL A 161 -4.61 -16.90 2.84
C VAL A 161 -4.31 -18.19 2.06
N GLU A 162 -4.99 -19.28 2.37
CA GLU A 162 -4.84 -20.53 1.61
C GLU A 162 -5.32 -20.35 0.15
N ILE A 163 -6.44 -19.65 -0.03
CA ILE A 163 -6.97 -19.34 -1.36
C ILE A 163 -5.97 -18.51 -2.18
N ILE A 164 -5.38 -17.46 -1.60
CA ILE A 164 -4.46 -16.59 -2.34
C ILE A 164 -3.18 -17.32 -2.74
N VAL A 165 -2.62 -18.16 -1.86
CA VAL A 165 -1.39 -18.93 -2.13
C VAL A 165 -1.61 -19.95 -3.25
N ASN A 166 -2.81 -20.51 -3.35
CA ASN A 166 -3.16 -21.49 -4.38
C ASN A 166 -3.73 -20.86 -5.67
N THR A 167 -4.06 -19.57 -5.67
CA THR A 167 -4.52 -18.87 -6.87
C THR A 167 -3.33 -18.46 -7.73
N PRO A 168 -3.27 -18.87 -9.02
CA PRO A 168 -2.22 -18.40 -9.92
C PRO A 168 -2.15 -16.87 -9.94
N PHE A 169 -0.95 -16.30 -9.85
CA PHE A 169 -0.77 -14.85 -9.70
C PHE A 169 -1.49 -14.05 -10.79
N ASN A 170 -1.45 -14.52 -12.04
CA ASN A 170 -2.19 -13.90 -13.14
C ASN A 170 -3.71 -13.90 -12.92
N ASN A 171 -4.28 -14.98 -12.39
CA ASN A 171 -5.71 -15.07 -12.11
C ASN A 171 -6.09 -14.10 -10.99
N TYR A 172 -5.26 -14.01 -9.95
CA TYR A 172 -5.45 -13.03 -8.88
C TYR A 172 -5.42 -11.60 -9.42
N MET A 173 -4.36 -11.25 -10.17
CA MET A 173 -4.17 -9.92 -10.72
C MET A 173 -5.29 -9.54 -11.71
N SER A 174 -5.70 -10.45 -12.59
CA SER A 174 -6.77 -10.20 -13.56
C SER A 174 -8.17 -10.22 -12.95
N GLY A 175 -8.37 -10.85 -11.79
CA GLY A 175 -9.67 -11.03 -11.15
C GLY A 175 -10.24 -9.79 -10.45
N PHE A 176 -9.48 -8.69 -10.35
CA PHE A 176 -9.95 -7.46 -9.72
C PHE A 176 -11.00 -6.75 -10.58
N GLN A 177 -12.21 -6.61 -10.05
CA GLN A 177 -13.38 -6.20 -10.85
C GLN A 177 -13.47 -4.69 -11.11
N GLU A 178 -12.85 -3.85 -10.28
CA GLU A 178 -12.99 -2.39 -10.36
C GLU A 178 -12.01 -1.73 -11.35
N HIS A 179 -11.41 -2.53 -12.23
CA HIS A 179 -10.55 -2.03 -13.30
C HIS A 179 -10.60 -2.95 -14.52
N LYS A 180 -10.65 -2.38 -15.73
CA LYS A 180 -10.84 -3.15 -16.99
C LYS A 180 -9.84 -4.28 -17.22
N ASN A 181 -8.62 -4.12 -16.72
CA ASN A 181 -7.51 -5.07 -16.84
C ASN A 181 -7.14 -5.67 -15.47
N GLY A 182 -8.05 -5.65 -14.50
CA GLY A 182 -7.76 -5.98 -13.12
C GLY A 182 -6.63 -5.11 -12.53
N LEU A 183 -5.88 -5.68 -11.59
CA LEU A 183 -4.71 -5.06 -10.95
C LEU A 183 -3.60 -4.74 -11.96
N TRP A 184 -3.52 -5.44 -13.10
CA TRP A 184 -2.57 -5.09 -14.15
C TRP A 184 -2.77 -3.69 -14.71
N GLY A 185 -4.02 -3.24 -14.76
CA GLY A 185 -4.29 -1.88 -15.18
C GLY A 185 -3.97 -0.84 -14.10
N ILE A 186 -4.02 -1.21 -12.82
CA ILE A 186 -3.50 -0.35 -11.74
C ILE A 186 -1.97 -0.23 -11.84
N VAL A 187 -1.27 -1.34 -12.15
CA VAL A 187 0.17 -1.33 -12.45
C VAL A 187 0.46 -0.41 -13.64
N ASP A 188 -0.34 -0.46 -14.70
CA ASP A 188 -0.21 0.43 -15.87
C ASP A 188 -0.42 1.90 -15.51
N ASP A 189 -1.49 2.23 -14.78
CA ASP A 189 -1.80 3.59 -14.35
C ASP A 189 -0.67 4.19 -13.50
N ILE A 190 -0.25 3.48 -12.44
CA ILE A 190 0.80 3.95 -11.53
C ILE A 190 2.17 3.93 -12.23
N GLY A 191 2.46 2.90 -13.04
CA GLY A 191 3.73 2.78 -13.73
C GLY A 191 3.98 3.90 -14.73
N LYS A 192 2.94 4.38 -15.43
CA LYS A 192 3.01 5.57 -16.29
C LYS A 192 3.37 6.83 -15.51
N GLU A 193 2.78 7.02 -14.32
CA GLU A 193 3.13 8.14 -13.43
C GLU A 193 4.57 8.04 -12.88
N CYS A 194 5.15 6.83 -12.90
CA CYS A 194 6.52 6.56 -12.45
C CYS A 194 7.53 6.45 -13.61
N ALA A 195 7.15 6.80 -14.84
CA ALA A 195 7.96 6.66 -16.06
C ALA A 195 8.50 5.24 -16.31
N LEU A 196 7.78 4.21 -15.85
CA LEU A 196 8.09 2.80 -16.13
C LEU A 196 7.55 2.39 -17.49
N ASN A 197 8.28 1.52 -18.20
CA ASN A 197 7.84 0.96 -19.47
C ASN A 197 6.86 -0.21 -19.26
N ILE A 198 5.59 0.11 -19.06
CA ILE A 198 4.54 -0.87 -18.81
C ILE A 198 3.88 -1.33 -20.11
N ASP A 199 3.90 -2.65 -20.33
CA ASP A 199 3.10 -3.34 -21.33
C ASP A 199 2.37 -4.47 -20.63
N VAL A 200 1.06 -4.30 -20.41
CA VAL A 200 0.23 -5.27 -19.67
C VAL A 200 0.35 -6.68 -20.23
N LYS A 201 0.39 -6.85 -21.56
CA LYS A 201 0.48 -8.18 -22.17
C LYS A 201 1.83 -8.83 -21.82
N ARG A 202 2.93 -8.09 -22.01
CA ARG A 202 4.27 -8.55 -21.60
C ARG A 202 4.33 -8.89 -20.11
N LEU A 203 3.74 -8.07 -19.25
CA LEU A 203 3.75 -8.29 -17.80
C LEU A 203 3.00 -9.58 -17.43
N THR A 204 1.83 -9.83 -18.01
CA THR A 204 1.08 -11.07 -17.72
C THR A 204 1.87 -12.33 -18.05
N GLU A 205 2.68 -12.31 -19.11
CA GLU A 205 3.56 -13.42 -19.45
C GLU A 205 4.75 -13.52 -18.48
N LYS A 206 5.46 -12.40 -18.25
CA LYS A 206 6.66 -12.32 -17.37
C LYS A 206 6.39 -12.79 -15.94
N TYR A 207 5.24 -12.43 -15.38
CA TYR A 207 4.91 -12.69 -13.98
C TYR A 207 4.03 -13.93 -13.76
N SER A 208 3.79 -14.73 -14.81
CA SER A 208 2.90 -15.91 -14.77
C SER A 208 3.24 -16.95 -13.70
N ASN A 209 4.53 -17.11 -13.37
CA ASN A 209 5.01 -18.07 -12.37
C ASN A 209 5.25 -17.44 -10.97
N THR A 210 4.87 -16.17 -10.77
CA THR A 210 4.99 -15.50 -9.47
C THR A 210 4.17 -16.24 -8.42
N ARG A 211 4.70 -16.31 -7.20
CA ARG A 211 4.02 -16.92 -6.05
C ARG A 211 4.12 -16.01 -4.84
N TRP A 212 3.09 -16.12 -3.99
CA TRP A 212 3.13 -15.55 -2.66
C TRP A 212 4.07 -16.35 -1.77
N SER A 213 4.94 -15.65 -1.04
CA SER A 213 5.71 -16.26 0.04
C SER A 213 4.90 -16.16 1.34
N VAL A 214 4.98 -17.20 2.18
CA VAL A 214 4.19 -17.28 3.43
C VAL A 214 5.11 -17.22 4.63
N ARG A 215 4.79 -16.35 5.60
CA ARG A 215 5.53 -16.23 6.86
C ARG A 215 4.61 -16.32 8.06
#